data_AF-A0A1J3K741-F1
#
_entry.id   AF-A0A1J3K741-F1
#
_cell.length_a   1.000
_cell.length_b   1.000
_cell.length_c   1.000
_cell.angle_alpha   90.00
_cell.angle_beta   90.00
_cell.angle_gamma   90.00
#
_symmetry.space_group_name_H-M   'P 1'
#
loop_
_entity.id
_entity.type
_entity.pdbx_description
1 polymer ?
#
loop_
_entity_poly.entity_id
_entity_poly.type
_entity_poly.pdbx_seq_one_letter_code
_entity_poly.pdbx_strand_id
1 'polypeptide(L)'
;PKSGEEVEFGKSFFRCTACKTLSNGFRYESGNMKLDVRCAAISGEFRHESHSHSLFILTSFPTVCSICSRLADSLLSCVECSFNFLCFKCATLPNEVF
;
A
#
# COMPACT_ATOMS: atom_id res chain seq x y z
N PRO A 1 34.64 -13.18 -17.29
CA PRO A 1 33.80 -12.62 -16.19
C PRO A 1 32.36 -12.45 -16.66
N LYS A 2 31.44 -13.32 -16.21
CA LYS A 2 30.02 -13.23 -16.56
C LYS A 2 29.35 -12.18 -15.66
N SER A 3 28.74 -11.17 -16.28
CA SER A 3 27.83 -10.24 -15.62
C SER A 3 26.54 -10.99 -15.29
N GLY A 4 26.30 -11.28 -14.01
CA GLY A 4 25.03 -11.91 -13.61
C GLY A 4 25.00 -12.73 -12.32
N GLU A 5 26.04 -12.72 -11.49
CA GLU A 5 25.93 -13.30 -10.14
C GLU A 5 25.79 -12.15 -9.13
N GLU A 6 24.54 -11.76 -8.87
CA GLU A 6 24.22 -10.98 -7.67
C GLU A 6 24.33 -11.92 -6.46
N VAL A 7 25.33 -11.63 -5.65
CA VAL A 7 25.61 -12.30 -4.37
C VAL A 7 24.37 -12.12 -3.47
N GLU A 8 23.65 -13.20 -3.21
CA GLU A 8 22.60 -13.23 -2.19
C GLU A 8 23.22 -13.04 -0.80
N PHE A 9 23.11 -11.84 -0.24
CA PHE A 9 23.23 -11.66 1.21
C PHE A 9 22.46 -10.39 1.67
N GLY A 10 21.28 -10.62 2.26
CA GLY A 10 20.52 -9.62 3.04
C GLY A 10 19.19 -9.19 2.40
N LYS A 11 18.07 -9.80 2.84
CA LYS A 11 16.65 -9.48 2.48
C LYS A 11 16.48 -8.45 1.36
N SER A 12 16.33 -8.91 0.12
CA SER A 12 16.16 -8.02 -1.04
C SER A 12 14.98 -7.05 -0.81
N PHE A 13 15.29 -5.76 -0.80
CA PHE A 13 14.26 -4.74 -0.76
C PHE A 13 13.47 -4.76 -2.08
N PHE A 14 12.17 -4.45 -2.00
CA PHE A 14 11.31 -4.32 -3.17
C PHE A 14 10.38 -3.13 -3.03
N ARG A 15 9.97 -2.56 -4.16
CA ARG A 15 8.97 -1.49 -4.18
C ARG A 15 7.58 -2.11 -4.31
N CYS A 16 6.74 -1.90 -3.31
CA CYS A 16 5.35 -2.38 -3.34
C CYS A 16 4.54 -1.63 -4.40
N THR A 17 3.83 -2.34 -5.26
CA THR A 17 3.01 -1.79 -6.34
C THR A 17 1.86 -0.95 -5.82
N ALA A 18 1.24 -1.31 -4.68
CA ALA A 18 0.10 -0.58 -4.11
C ALA A 18 0.51 0.70 -3.37
N CYS A 19 1.41 0.61 -2.38
CA CYS A 19 1.78 1.78 -1.56
C CYS A 19 3.03 2.53 -2.06
N LYS A 20 3.67 2.05 -3.13
CA LYS A 20 4.89 2.63 -3.76
C LYS A 20 6.08 2.79 -2.81
N THR A 21 6.02 2.20 -1.62
CA THR A 21 7.05 2.28 -0.58
C THR A 21 8.00 1.10 -0.69
N LEU A 22 9.26 1.31 -0.31
CA LEU A 22 10.28 0.27 -0.26
C LEU A 22 10.02 -0.62 0.98
N SER A 23 10.05 -1.93 0.79
CA SER A 23 9.84 -2.92 1.84
C SER A 23 10.90 -4.01 1.76
N ASN A 24 11.27 -4.57 2.92
CA ASN A 24 12.09 -5.77 3.08
C ASN A 24 11.29 -6.92 3.73
N GLY A 25 9.96 -6.79 3.77
CA GLY A 25 9.05 -7.78 4.33
C GLY A 25 8.71 -8.91 3.36
N PHE A 26 7.63 -9.63 3.66
CA PHE A 26 7.07 -10.64 2.77
C PHE A 26 6.30 -10.00 1.61
N ARG A 27 6.28 -10.67 0.46
CA ARG A 27 5.61 -10.18 -0.74
C ARG A 27 4.91 -11.29 -1.53
N TYR A 28 3.87 -10.91 -2.25
CA TYR A 28 3.37 -11.63 -3.42
C TYR A 28 4.01 -11.05 -4.68
N GLU A 29 4.35 -11.89 -5.64
CA GLU A 29 4.99 -11.48 -6.89
C GLU A 29 4.36 -12.20 -8.10
N SER A 30 3.99 -11.43 -9.12
CA SER A 30 3.50 -11.95 -10.40
C SER A 30 3.91 -11.00 -11.51
N GLY A 31 4.89 -11.41 -12.33
CA GLY A 31 5.51 -10.55 -13.34
C GLY A 31 6.11 -9.29 -12.72
N ASN A 32 5.71 -8.12 -13.21
CA ASN A 32 6.18 -6.82 -12.70
C ASN A 32 5.45 -6.34 -11.43
N MET A 33 4.45 -7.10 -10.95
CA MET A 33 3.67 -6.72 -9.78
C MET A 33 4.28 -7.34 -8.52
N LYS A 34 4.67 -6.48 -7.57
CA LYS A 34 5.22 -6.88 -6.27
C LYS A 34 4.37 -6.27 -5.18
N LEU A 35 3.67 -7.06 -4.37
CA LEU A 35 2.75 -6.57 -3.36
C LEU A 35 3.24 -6.98 -1.96
N ASP A 36 3.53 -6.01 -1.10
CA ASP A 36 3.84 -6.27 0.30
C ASP A 36 2.63 -6.94 0.97
N VAL A 37 2.84 -7.98 1.78
CA VAL A 37 1.76 -8.72 2.45
C VAL A 37 0.84 -7.79 3.24
N ARG A 38 1.35 -6.70 3.84
CA ARG A 38 0.53 -5.70 4.55
C ARG A 38 -0.45 -5.00 3.62
N CYS A 39 -0.02 -4.69 2.40
CA CYS A 39 -0.90 -4.09 1.39
C CYS A 39 -1.85 -5.14 0.79
N ALA A 40 -1.41 -6.39 0.63
CA ALA A 40 -2.24 -7.48 0.13
C ALA A 40 -3.35 -7.87 1.11
N ALA A 41 -3.11 -7.74 2.41
CA ALA A 41 -4.10 -8.00 3.46
C ALA A 41 -5.27 -7.01 3.43
N ILE A 42 -5.06 -5.81 2.87
CA ILE A 42 -6.13 -4.86 2.59
C ILE A 42 -6.89 -5.37 1.36
N SER A 43 -7.85 -6.24 1.60
CA SER A 43 -8.73 -6.81 0.58
C SER A 43 -10.18 -6.74 1.06
N GLY A 44 -11.09 -6.27 0.20
CA GLY A 44 -12.49 -6.08 0.58
C GLY A 44 -12.70 -4.89 1.51
N GLU A 45 -13.20 -5.17 2.72
CA GLU A 45 -13.55 -4.18 3.74
C GLU A 45 -12.31 -3.82 4.59
N PHE A 46 -11.92 -2.55 4.61
CA PHE A 46 -10.80 -2.07 5.42
C PHE A 46 -11.29 -1.10 6.51
N ARG A 47 -11.08 -1.46 7.78
CA ARG A 47 -11.40 -0.60 8.93
C ARG A 47 -10.13 0.06 9.42
N HIS A 48 -10.04 1.37 9.27
CA HIS A 48 -8.90 2.16 9.73
C HIS A 48 -9.25 2.80 11.08
N GLU A 49 -8.39 2.78 12.08
CA GLU A 49 -8.72 3.31 13.41
C GLU A 49 -9.02 4.83 13.38
N SER A 50 -8.46 5.56 12.42
CA SER A 50 -8.77 6.98 12.22
C SER A 50 -10.13 7.24 11.55
N HIS A 51 -10.90 6.20 11.17
CA HIS A 51 -12.16 6.34 10.46
C HIS A 51 -13.17 5.24 10.83
N SER A 52 -14.34 5.64 11.33
CA SER A 52 -15.36 4.70 11.86
C SER A 52 -15.97 3.78 10.81
N HIS A 53 -16.05 4.22 9.56
CA HIS A 53 -16.65 3.46 8.47
C HIS A 53 -15.62 2.65 7.72
N SER A 54 -16.12 1.65 7.03
CA SER A 54 -15.30 0.78 6.22
C SER A 54 -14.90 1.45 4.91
N LEU A 55 -13.62 1.32 4.57
CA LEU A 55 -13.08 1.79 3.30
C LEU A 55 -12.94 0.61 2.33
N PHE A 56 -13.18 0.89 1.06
CA PHE A 56 -13.11 -0.08 -0.03
C PHE A 56 -12.11 0.36 -1.08
N ILE A 57 -11.48 -0.60 -1.76
CA ILE A 57 -10.48 -0.32 -2.79
C ILE A 57 -11.12 0.43 -3.96
N LEU A 58 -10.51 1.57 -4.32
CA LEU A 58 -10.84 2.39 -5.47
C LEU A 58 -9.62 2.49 -6.39
N THR A 59 -9.77 2.00 -7.63
CA THR A 59 -8.71 1.98 -8.66
C THR A 59 -9.07 2.78 -9.92
N SER A 60 -10.23 3.43 -9.95
CA SER A 60 -10.78 4.02 -11.18
C SER A 60 -10.14 5.34 -11.60
N PHE A 61 -9.59 6.10 -10.66
CA PHE A 61 -8.91 7.36 -10.96
C PHE A 61 -7.94 7.75 -9.83
N PRO A 62 -6.76 8.29 -10.16
CA PRO A 62 -5.87 8.84 -9.16
C PRO A 62 -6.55 9.99 -8.41
N THR A 63 -6.47 9.99 -7.08
CA THR A 63 -6.99 11.06 -6.23
C THR A 63 -6.04 11.34 -5.05
N VAL A 64 -6.31 12.42 -4.33
CA VAL A 64 -5.47 12.90 -3.23
C VAL A 64 -5.85 12.19 -1.93
N CYS A 65 -4.85 11.62 -1.26
CA CYS A 65 -5.03 11.06 0.08
C CYS A 65 -5.37 12.15 1.10
N SER A 66 -6.43 11.96 1.88
CA SER A 66 -6.90 12.89 2.90
C SER A 66 -5.91 13.09 4.06
N ILE A 67 -4.98 12.15 4.29
CA ILE A 67 -4.00 12.22 5.38
C ILE A 67 -2.69 12.87 4.94
N CYS A 68 -2.08 12.37 3.86
CA CYS A 68 -0.75 12.86 3.45
C CYS A 68 -0.78 13.88 2.31
N SER A 69 -1.96 14.21 1.80
CA SER A 69 -2.17 15.17 0.70
C SER A 69 -1.39 14.86 -0.58
N ARG A 70 -1.06 13.58 -0.81
CA ARG A 70 -0.37 13.11 -2.03
C ARG A 70 -1.34 12.42 -2.96
N LEU A 71 -1.14 12.64 -4.26
CA LEU A 71 -1.82 11.89 -5.32
C LEU A 71 -1.39 10.41 -5.27
N ALA A 72 -2.34 9.50 -5.37
CA ALA A 72 -2.10 8.06 -5.43
C ALA A 72 -2.98 7.40 -6.50
N ASP A 73 -2.49 6.33 -7.12
CA ASP A 73 -3.24 5.58 -8.14
C ASP A 73 -4.16 4.52 -7.54
N SER A 74 -3.89 4.12 -6.29
CA SER A 74 -4.65 3.11 -5.56
C SER A 74 -4.98 3.68 -4.20
N LEU A 75 -6.27 3.90 -3.95
CA LEU A 75 -6.77 4.40 -2.68
C LEU A 75 -7.89 3.51 -2.15
N LEU A 76 -8.26 3.80 -0.92
CA LEU A 76 -9.40 3.26 -0.24
C LEU A 76 -10.39 4.41 -0.07
N SER A 77 -11.64 4.21 -0.44
CA SER A 77 -12.71 5.21 -0.32
C SER A 77 -13.77 4.74 0.65
N CYS A 78 -14.28 5.67 1.45
CA CYS A 78 -15.50 5.44 2.21
C CYS A 78 -16.73 5.71 1.34
N VAL A 79 -17.73 4.83 1.37
CA VAL A 79 -19.00 5.01 0.66
C VAL A 79 -19.98 5.89 1.42
N GLU A 80 -19.82 5.99 2.74
CA GLU A 80 -20.70 6.78 3.62
C GLU A 80 -20.21 8.24 3.76
N CYS A 81 -18.89 8.44 3.73
CA CYS A 81 -18.28 9.77 3.83
C CYS A 81 -17.79 10.23 2.46
N SER A 82 -18.45 11.24 1.92
CA SER A 82 -18.01 11.91 0.69
C SER A 82 -16.55 12.40 0.84
N PHE A 83 -15.73 12.15 -0.18
CA PHE A 83 -14.35 12.66 -0.32
C PHE A 83 -13.33 12.18 0.73
N ASN A 84 -13.61 11.09 1.46
CA ASN A 84 -12.59 10.46 2.31
C ASN A 84 -11.82 9.40 1.54
N PHE A 85 -10.58 9.72 1.16
CA PHE A 85 -9.71 8.83 0.40
C PHE A 85 -8.41 8.56 1.16
N LEU A 86 -8.07 7.29 1.33
CA LEU A 86 -6.88 6.86 2.06
C LEU A 86 -5.95 6.09 1.13
N CYS A 87 -4.71 6.55 0.95
CA CYS A 87 -3.75 5.77 0.17
C CYS A 87 -3.22 4.57 0.98
N PHE A 88 -2.79 3.51 0.29
CA PHE A 88 -2.25 2.29 0.92
C PHE A 88 -1.04 2.55 1.82
N LYS A 89 -0.26 3.60 1.55
CA LYS A 89 0.84 3.99 2.44
C LYS A 89 0.32 4.41 3.80
N CYS A 90 -0.67 5.31 3.85
CA CYS A 90 -1.24 5.77 5.12
C CYS A 90 -2.05 4.66 5.80
N ALA A 91 -2.75 3.81 5.04
CA ALA A 91 -3.51 2.68 5.58
C ALA A 91 -2.66 1.63 6.30
N THR A 92 -1.35 1.56 6.01
CA THR A 92 -0.43 0.58 6.62
C THR A 92 0.46 1.19 7.70
N LEU A 93 0.31 2.48 8.01
CA LEU A 93 1.01 3.10 9.11
C LEU A 93 0.33 2.71 10.44
N PRO A 94 1.11 2.37 11.47
CA PRO A 94 0.57 2.23 12.81
C PRO A 94 0.09 3.60 13.33
N ASN A 95 -0.95 3.61 14.15
CA ASN A 95 -1.54 4.83 14.70
C ASN A 95 -0.78 5.37 15.93
N GLU A 96 0.14 4.58 16.48
CA GLU A 96 0.98 4.96 17.62
C GLU A 96 2.47 4.87 17.25
N VAL A 97 3.25 5.79 17.82
CA VAL A 97 4.72 5.76 17.79
C VAL A 97 5.16 5.23 19.14
N PHE A 98 5.78 4.05 19.16
CA PHE A 98 6.38 3.45 20.36
C PHE A 98 7.77 4.01 20.62
#